data_AF-B7MZN0-F1
#
_entry.id   AF-B7MZN0-F1
#
_cell.length_a   1.000
_cell.length_b   1.000
_cell.length_c   1.000
_cell.angle_alpha   90.00
_cell.angle_beta   90.00
_cell.angle_gamma   90.00
#
_symmetry.space_group_name_H-M   'P 1'
#
loop_
_entity.id
_entity.type
_entity.pdbx_description
1 polymer ?
#
loop_
_entity_poly.entity_id
_entity_poly.type
_entity_poly.pdbx_seq_one_letter_code
_entity_poly.pdbx_strand_id
1 'polypeptide(L)'
;MHSVEKDINITPYKKDAKKLKHTSVSDFIYYLMKKHNKYPVYVLHIPSNNTIEIGYNIMNENLVIGKGIHFRTLSNRSLYFTLTQPPLIATIKDDVFCTLHDYYNHNNETKSTIDNYISKIQDNHNTPWILNNENVQK
;
A
#
# COMPACT_ATOMS: atom_id res chain seq x y z
N MET A 1 -26.83 5.28 18.28
CA MET A 1 -25.58 4.71 17.72
C MET A 1 -24.57 5.85 17.63
N HIS A 2 -23.64 5.95 18.58
CA HIS A 2 -22.63 7.01 18.57
C HIS A 2 -21.56 6.65 17.55
N SER A 3 -21.41 7.50 16.52
CA SER A 3 -20.37 7.37 15.50
C SER A 3 -18.99 7.41 16.15
N VAL A 4 -18.25 6.31 16.06
CA VAL A 4 -16.84 6.24 16.50
C VAL A 4 -15.97 6.85 15.40
N GLU A 5 -16.17 8.15 15.15
CA GLU A 5 -15.26 9.01 14.39
C GLU A 5 -14.29 9.75 15.33
N LYS A 6 -14.08 9.22 16.54
CA LYS A 6 -13.05 9.73 17.44
C LYS A 6 -11.73 9.03 17.11
N ASP A 7 -10.80 9.83 16.58
CA ASP A 7 -9.36 9.63 16.64
C ASP A 7 -8.72 8.54 15.75
N ILE A 8 -9.37 8.10 14.68
CA ILE A 8 -8.62 7.49 13.57
C ILE A 8 -7.89 8.63 12.88
N ASN A 9 -6.56 8.62 12.87
CA ASN A 9 -5.77 9.67 12.23
C ASN A 9 -5.84 9.50 10.69
N ILE A 10 -6.98 9.88 10.09
CA ILE A 10 -7.26 9.83 8.64
C ILE A 10 -6.45 10.92 7.87
N THR A 11 -5.73 11.76 8.61
CA THR A 11 -5.00 12.94 8.14
C THR A 11 -3.84 12.64 7.17
N PRO A 12 -3.02 11.58 7.34
CA PRO A 12 -1.87 11.32 6.47
C PRO A 12 -2.31 11.03 5.04
N TYR A 13 -3.29 10.14 4.85
CA TYR A 13 -3.79 9.72 3.54
C TYR A 13 -4.29 10.90 2.69
N LYS A 14 -5.15 11.78 3.26
CA LYS A 14 -5.71 12.91 2.51
C LYS A 14 -4.63 13.92 2.09
N LYS A 15 -3.59 14.11 2.91
CA LYS A 15 -2.46 15.01 2.60
C LYS A 15 -1.54 14.39 1.55
N ASP A 16 -1.25 13.10 1.68
CA ASP A 16 -0.34 12.40 0.78
C ASP A 16 -1.00 12.16 -0.60
N ALA A 17 -2.31 11.95 -0.67
CA ALA A 17 -3.05 11.90 -1.94
C ALA A 17 -3.03 13.23 -2.71
N LYS A 18 -3.04 14.39 -2.01
CA LYS A 18 -2.85 15.70 -2.66
C LYS A 18 -1.42 15.87 -3.16
N LYS A 19 -0.43 15.48 -2.36
CA LYS A 19 0.98 15.57 -2.72
C LYS A 19 1.32 14.68 -3.93
N LEU A 20 0.72 13.49 -3.98
CA LEU A 20 0.85 12.55 -5.09
C LEU A 20 0.54 13.19 -6.45
N LYS A 21 -0.44 14.09 -6.55
CA LYS A 21 -0.81 14.74 -7.83
C LYS A 21 0.20 15.79 -8.32
N HIS A 22 1.16 16.20 -7.49
CA HIS A 22 2.04 17.34 -7.76
C HIS A 22 3.52 16.99 -7.58
N THR A 23 3.88 15.71 -7.66
CA THR A 23 5.25 15.24 -7.40
C THR A 23 5.54 14.07 -8.34
N SER A 24 6.80 13.88 -8.73
CA SER A 24 7.19 12.71 -9.52
C SER A 24 6.92 11.41 -8.75
N VAL A 25 6.70 10.31 -9.47
CA VAL A 25 6.47 8.98 -8.87
C VAL A 25 7.58 8.62 -7.88
N SER A 26 8.84 8.77 -8.31
CA SER A 26 10.02 8.45 -7.50
C SER A 26 10.12 9.31 -6.24
N ASP A 27 9.90 10.63 -6.36
CA ASP A 27 9.97 11.53 -5.21
C ASP A 27 8.85 11.25 -4.21
N PHE A 28 7.67 10.86 -4.69
CA PHE A 28 6.54 10.51 -3.83
C PHE A 28 6.82 9.22 -3.06
N ILE A 29 7.33 8.18 -3.73
CA ILE A 29 7.71 6.91 -3.08
C ILE A 29 8.78 7.15 -2.02
N TYR A 30 9.82 7.93 -2.36
CA TYR A 30 10.88 8.27 -1.40
C TYR A 30 10.35 9.04 -0.19
N TYR A 31 9.41 9.95 -0.40
CA TYR A 31 8.73 10.65 0.68
C TYR A 31 7.92 9.71 1.59
N LEU A 32 7.22 8.73 1.04
CA LEU A 32 6.49 7.73 1.82
C LEU A 32 7.43 6.87 2.67
N MET A 33 8.53 6.39 2.08
CA MET A 33 9.55 5.62 2.81
C MET A 33 10.17 6.43 3.96
N LYS A 34 10.49 7.70 3.74
CA LYS A 34 11.02 8.60 4.80
C LYS A 34 10.05 8.80 5.95
N LYS A 35 8.75 8.78 5.69
CA LYS A 35 7.71 8.98 6.70
C LYS A 35 7.38 7.72 7.51
N HIS A 36 7.92 6.56 7.14
CA HIS A 36 7.61 5.28 7.75
C HIS A 36 7.72 5.29 9.27
N ASN A 37 8.72 5.98 9.83
CA ASN A 37 8.91 6.06 11.30
C ASN A 37 7.77 6.74 12.06
N LYS A 38 6.97 7.58 11.39
CA LYS A 38 5.83 8.28 12.00
C LYS A 38 4.50 7.57 11.72
N TYR A 39 4.34 7.06 10.50
CA TYR A 39 3.21 6.25 10.08
C TYR A 39 3.73 5.15 9.15
N PRO A 40 3.91 3.93 9.65
CA PRO A 40 4.39 2.83 8.84
C PRO A 40 3.52 2.61 7.61
N VAL A 41 4.15 2.68 6.44
CA VAL A 41 3.51 2.40 5.15
C VAL A 41 3.82 0.96 4.78
N TYR A 42 2.77 0.21 4.47
CA TYR A 42 2.85 -1.20 4.11
C TYR A 42 2.38 -1.43 2.67
N VAL A 43 2.85 -2.54 2.12
CA VAL A 43 2.43 -3.11 0.84
C VAL A 43 1.68 -4.40 1.14
N LEU A 44 0.50 -4.53 0.54
CA LEU A 44 -0.26 -5.77 0.44
C LEU A 44 -0.26 -6.17 -1.03
N HIS A 45 0.44 -7.24 -1.38
CA HIS A 45 0.46 -7.82 -2.71
C HIS A 45 -0.13 -9.22 -2.63
N ILE A 46 -1.19 -9.47 -3.39
CA ILE A 46 -1.90 -10.75 -3.48
C ILE A 46 -1.78 -11.21 -4.94
N PRO A 47 -0.72 -11.96 -5.29
CA PRO A 47 -0.45 -12.37 -6.67
C PRO A 47 -1.59 -13.20 -7.27
N SER A 48 -2.22 -14.06 -6.46
CA SER A 48 -3.35 -14.90 -6.88
C SER A 48 -4.55 -14.10 -7.40
N ASN A 49 -4.74 -12.89 -6.87
CA ASN A 49 -5.77 -11.95 -7.29
C ASN A 49 -5.25 -10.89 -8.27
N ASN A 50 -3.96 -10.92 -8.60
CA ASN A 50 -3.28 -9.92 -9.43
C ASN A 50 -3.45 -8.48 -8.86
N THR A 51 -3.41 -8.35 -7.54
CA THR A 51 -3.67 -7.08 -6.85
C THR A 51 -2.52 -6.61 -5.97
N ILE A 52 -2.21 -5.31 -6.03
CA ILE A 52 -1.33 -4.64 -5.09
C ILE A 52 -2.04 -3.43 -4.45
N GLU A 53 -1.83 -3.22 -3.16
CA GLU A 53 -2.26 -2.04 -2.45
C GLU A 53 -1.16 -1.53 -1.53
N ILE A 54 -1.01 -0.21 -1.46
CA ILE A 54 -0.09 0.47 -0.54
C ILE A 54 -0.95 1.28 0.41
N GLY A 55 -0.62 1.30 1.71
CA GLY A 55 -1.43 2.03 2.67
C GLY A 55 -0.86 2.10 4.07
N TYR A 56 -1.70 2.54 4.99
CA TYR A 56 -1.37 2.79 6.38
C TYR A 56 -2.22 1.93 7.30
N ASN A 57 -1.61 1.42 8.36
CA ASN A 57 -2.35 0.92 9.52
C ASN A 57 -2.97 2.12 10.26
N ILE A 58 -4.29 2.31 10.11
CA ILE A 58 -4.98 3.50 10.61
C ILE A 58 -5.25 3.49 12.11
N MET A 59 -5.20 2.30 12.73
CA MET A 59 -5.33 2.17 14.18
C MET A 59 -4.03 2.50 14.90
N ASN A 60 -2.91 2.58 14.17
CA ASN A 60 -1.56 2.78 14.72
C ASN A 60 -1.23 1.77 15.84
N GLU A 61 -1.81 0.58 15.76
CA GLU A 61 -1.57 -0.51 16.69
C GLU A 61 -0.38 -1.35 16.22
N ASN A 62 0.29 -2.00 17.16
CA ASN A 62 1.32 -2.98 16.83
C ASN A 62 0.72 -4.12 16.00
N LEU A 63 1.46 -4.55 14.98
CA LEU A 63 1.07 -5.70 14.16
C LEU A 63 1.23 -6.98 14.98
N VAL A 64 0.11 -7.65 15.28
CA VAL A 64 0.08 -8.89 16.07
C VAL A 64 -0.54 -9.99 15.21
N ILE A 65 0.16 -11.13 15.11
CA ILE A 65 -0.33 -12.31 14.39
C ILE A 65 -1.65 -12.78 15.03
N GLY A 66 -2.63 -13.14 14.20
CA GLY A 66 -3.96 -13.56 14.61
C GLY A 66 -4.92 -12.39 14.91
N LYS A 67 -4.47 -11.13 14.84
CA LYS A 67 -5.34 -9.96 14.99
C LYS A 67 -5.72 -9.34 13.66
N GLY A 68 -6.93 -8.80 13.61
CA GLY A 68 -7.42 -8.00 12.49
C GLY A 68 -6.73 -6.65 12.43
N ILE A 69 -6.41 -6.19 11.22
CA ILE A 69 -5.79 -4.90 10.95
C ILE A 69 -6.72 -4.09 10.06
N HIS A 70 -6.94 -2.82 10.43
CA HIS A 70 -7.61 -1.86 9.57
C HIS A 70 -6.58 -1.08 8.76
N PHE A 71 -6.76 -1.09 7.45
CA PHE A 71 -5.81 -0.54 6.51
C PHE A 71 -6.49 0.44 5.56
N ARG A 72 -5.94 1.64 5.42
CA ARG A 72 -6.40 2.64 4.43
C ARG A 72 -5.35 2.76 3.34
N THR A 73 -5.75 2.48 2.11
CA THR A 73 -4.86 2.45 0.95
C THR A 73 -4.73 3.82 0.27
N LEU A 74 -3.68 3.98 -0.54
CA LEU A 74 -3.46 5.14 -1.40
C LEU A 74 -4.53 5.27 -2.50
N SER A 75 -5.17 4.16 -2.87
CA SER A 75 -6.34 4.12 -3.75
C SER A 75 -7.67 4.44 -3.05
N ASN A 76 -7.62 4.96 -1.80
CA ASN A 76 -8.76 5.33 -0.97
C ASN A 76 -9.63 4.17 -0.45
N ARG A 77 -9.16 2.92 -0.54
CA ARG A 77 -9.91 1.74 -0.10
C ARG A 77 -9.67 1.49 1.39
N SER A 78 -10.69 0.99 2.07
CA SER A 78 -10.55 0.46 3.43
C SER A 78 -10.50 -1.05 3.34
N LEU A 79 -9.43 -1.63 3.85
CA LEU A 79 -9.25 -3.08 3.91
C LEU A 79 -9.23 -3.51 5.38
N TYR A 80 -9.78 -4.69 5.62
CA TYR A 80 -9.70 -5.39 6.90
C TYR A 80 -9.27 -6.82 6.64
N PHE A 81 -8.20 -7.24 7.29
CA PHE A 81 -7.68 -8.61 7.18
C PHE A 81 -6.99 -9.02 8.46
N THR A 82 -6.90 -10.33 8.69
CA THR A 82 -6.17 -10.90 9.83
C THR A 82 -4.72 -11.14 9.43
N LEU A 83 -3.79 -10.70 10.26
CA LEU A 83 -2.38 -10.98 10.05
C LEU A 83 -2.09 -12.46 10.34
N THR A 84 -1.79 -13.26 9.33
CA THR A 84 -1.51 -14.69 9.49
C THR A 84 -0.01 -14.97 9.69
N GLN A 85 0.85 -14.05 9.27
CA GLN A 85 2.30 -14.18 9.33
C GLN A 85 2.97 -12.82 9.61
N PRO A 86 4.20 -12.77 10.14
CA PRO A 86 4.94 -11.53 10.30
C PRO A 86 5.08 -10.79 8.96
N PRO A 87 5.20 -9.45 8.97
CA PRO A 87 5.48 -8.71 7.76
C PRO A 87 6.85 -9.11 7.20
N LEU A 88 6.88 -9.88 6.12
CA LEU A 88 8.09 -10.45 5.55
C LEU A 88 7.89 -10.64 4.04
N ILE A 89 8.98 -10.47 3.28
CA ILE A 89 9.04 -10.88 1.88
C ILE A 89 9.76 -12.23 1.87
N ALA A 90 8.99 -13.32 1.91
CA ALA A 90 9.54 -14.66 1.74
C ALA A 90 9.78 -14.97 0.26
N THR A 91 8.74 -14.79 -0.56
CA THR A 91 8.79 -14.81 -2.03
C THR A 91 7.74 -13.86 -2.59
N ILE A 92 7.94 -13.34 -3.80
CA ILE A 92 6.92 -12.50 -4.49
C ILE A 92 5.74 -13.31 -5.06
N LYS A 93 5.80 -14.64 -4.98
CA LYS A 93 4.77 -15.55 -5.53
C LYS A 93 3.65 -15.85 -4.54
N ASP A 94 3.91 -15.63 -3.25
CA ASP A 94 2.94 -15.78 -2.18
C ASP A 94 2.29 -14.44 -1.85
N ASP A 95 1.21 -14.45 -1.07
CA ASP A 95 0.64 -13.22 -0.53
C ASP A 95 1.66 -12.51 0.37
N VAL A 96 2.01 -11.29 -0.01
CA VAL A 96 3.01 -10.47 0.66
C VAL A 96 2.32 -9.37 1.45
N PHE A 97 2.65 -9.29 2.73
CA PHE A 97 2.40 -8.11 3.56
C PHE A 97 3.74 -7.68 4.17
N CYS A 98 4.24 -6.49 3.82
CA CYS A 98 5.54 -6.01 4.31
C CYS A 98 5.62 -4.49 4.26
N THR A 99 6.73 -3.90 4.73
CA THR A 99 6.90 -2.44 4.63
C THR A 99 7.11 -2.02 3.18
N LEU A 100 6.70 -0.80 2.82
CA LEU A 100 7.00 -0.23 1.50
C LEU A 100 8.50 -0.20 1.22
N HIS A 101 9.30 0.09 2.23
CA HIS A 101 10.76 0.12 2.10
C HIS A 101 11.32 -1.23 1.69
N ASP A 102 10.90 -2.31 2.35
CA ASP A 102 11.41 -3.65 2.06
C ASP A 102 10.93 -4.13 0.70
N TYR A 103 9.67 -3.87 0.35
CA TYR A 103 9.11 -4.26 -0.94
C TYR A 103 9.81 -3.55 -2.10
N TYR A 104 9.91 -2.22 -2.02
CA TYR A 104 10.46 -1.40 -3.10
C TYR A 104 11.93 -1.69 -3.40
N ASN A 105 12.69 -2.07 -2.36
CA ASN A 105 14.12 -2.34 -2.48
C ASN A 105 14.45 -3.82 -2.65
N HIS A 106 13.45 -4.70 -2.77
CA HIS A 106 13.68 -6.14 -2.87
C HIS A 106 14.33 -6.54 -4.19
N ASN A 107 13.79 -6.10 -5.32
CA ASN A 107 14.34 -6.32 -6.67
C ASN A 107 13.72 -5.34 -7.71
N ASN A 108 14.19 -5.40 -8.95
CA ASN A 108 13.67 -4.52 -10.02
C ASN A 108 12.19 -4.74 -10.35
N GLU A 109 11.70 -5.97 -10.20
CA GLU A 109 10.30 -6.32 -10.49
C GLU A 109 9.36 -5.63 -9.49
N THR A 110 9.59 -5.85 -8.19
CA THR A 110 8.85 -5.22 -7.09
C THR A 110 8.90 -3.69 -7.16
N LYS A 111 10.05 -3.12 -7.50
CA LYS A 111 10.21 -1.68 -7.76
C LYS A 111 9.26 -1.21 -8.87
N SER A 112 9.32 -1.87 -10.03
CA SER A 112 8.48 -1.55 -11.20
C SER A 112 6.98 -1.70 -10.87
N THR A 113 6.60 -2.69 -10.07
CA THR A 113 5.22 -2.88 -9.59
C THR A 113 4.72 -1.67 -8.82
N ILE A 114 5.53 -1.14 -7.90
CA ILE A 114 5.18 0.04 -7.09
C ILE A 114 5.13 1.29 -7.97
N ASP A 115 6.14 1.49 -8.83
CA ASP A 115 6.19 2.64 -9.74
C ASP A 115 4.92 2.68 -10.62
N ASN A 116 4.52 1.54 -11.21
CA ASN A 116 3.30 1.42 -12.01
C ASN A 116 2.02 1.70 -11.20
N TYR A 117 1.89 1.12 -10.01
CA TYR A 117 0.74 1.36 -9.13
C TYR A 117 0.57 2.85 -8.81
N ILE A 118 1.67 3.54 -8.45
CA ILE A 118 1.65 4.96 -8.11
C ILE A 118 1.29 5.81 -9.35
N SER A 119 1.86 5.52 -10.53
CA SER A 119 1.50 6.18 -11.78
C SER A 119 0.00 6.06 -12.09
N LYS A 120 -0.57 4.85 -11.99
CA LYS A 120 -2.01 4.62 -12.21
C LYS A 120 -2.89 5.46 -11.28
N ILE A 121 -2.47 5.70 -10.04
CA ILE A 121 -3.20 6.60 -9.12
C ILE A 121 -3.08 8.07 -9.59
N GLN A 122 -1.90 8.52 -10.01
CA GLN A 122 -1.71 9.88 -10.54
C GLN A 122 -2.58 10.13 -11.77
N ASP A 123 -2.66 9.14 -12.65
CA ASP A 123 -3.45 9.16 -13.88
C ASP A 123 -4.96 8.96 -13.61
N ASN A 124 -5.37 8.81 -12.35
CA ASN A 124 -6.75 8.60 -11.90
C ASN A 124 -7.43 7.37 -12.55
N HIS A 125 -6.69 6.27 -12.73
CA HIS A 125 -7.28 5.00 -13.12
C HIS A 125 -8.34 4.57 -12.10
N ASN A 126 -9.40 3.91 -12.57
CA ASN A 126 -10.49 3.45 -11.69
C ASN A 126 -10.07 2.28 -10.79
N THR A 127 -9.10 1.48 -11.23
CA THR A 127 -8.63 0.26 -10.53
C THR A 127 -7.10 0.18 -10.51
N PRO A 128 -6.40 1.14 -9.87
CA PRO A 128 -4.94 1.22 -9.89
C PRO A 128 -4.27 0.02 -9.21
N TRP A 129 -4.99 -0.64 -8.30
CA TRP A 129 -4.53 -1.84 -7.57
C TRP A 129 -4.46 -3.10 -8.44
N ILE A 130 -5.03 -3.10 -9.64
CA ILE A 130 -4.96 -4.26 -10.54
C ILE A 130 -3.65 -4.20 -11.33
N LEU A 131 -2.85 -5.25 -11.20
CA LEU A 131 -1.52 -5.35 -11.78
C LEU A 131 -1.50 -5.66 -13.29
N ASN A 132 -2.65 -6.04 -13.88
CA ASN A 132 -2.84 -6.48 -15.27
C ASN A 132 -1.66 -6.25 -16.21
N ASN A 133 -1.15 -7.37 -16.74
CA ASN A 133 -0.18 -7.43 -17.82
C ASN A 133 -0.65 -6.61 -19.02
N GLU A 134 0.04 -5.51 -19.30
CA GLU A 134 0.25 -5.13 -20.69
C GLU A 134 1.16 -6.19 -21.32
N ASN A 135 0.57 -7.33 -21.71
CA ASN A 135 1.03 -8.24 -22.77
C ASN A 135 0.16 -9.51 -22.79
N VAL A 136 -0.94 -9.46 -23.55
CA VAL A 136 -1.16 -10.43 -24.64
C VAL A 136 -1.81 -9.66 -25.80
N GLN A 137 -0.99 -8.96 -26.58
CA GLN A 137 -1.29 -8.90 -28.01
C GLN A 137 -1.12 -10.33 -28.53
N LYS A 138 -2.18 -10.89 -29.10
CA LYS A 138 -2.08 -11.84 -30.19
C LYS A 138 -2.79 -11.21 -31.38
#